data_AF-A0A3E0KKA6-F1
#
_entry.id   AF-A0A3E0KKA6-F1
#
_cell.length_a   1.000
_cell.length_b   1.000
_cell.length_c   1.000
_cell.angle_alpha   90.00
_cell.angle_beta   90.00
_cell.angle_gamma   90.00
#
_symmetry.space_group_name_H-M   'P 1'
#
loop_
_entity.id
_entity.type
_entity.pdbx_description
1 polymer ?
#
loop_
_entity_poly.entity_id
_entity_poly.type
_entity_poly.pdbx_seq_one_letter_code
_entity_poly.pdbx_strand_id
1 'polypeptide(L)'
;MLPPEVIPVSEFTVASVIEVIGESTESWEDAVNNAVEAAAKTVQHITGVEVLNLTATVENGRVSRYKADIHIAFAVDDSLRKIKEPALSGHATPKY
;
A
#
# COMPACT_ATOMS: atom_id res chain seq x y z
N MET A 1 -21.87 5.61 35.45
CA MET A 1 -22.09 5.13 34.08
C MET A 1 -20.81 5.43 33.32
N LEU A 2 -20.03 4.39 33.01
CA LEU A 2 -18.78 4.53 32.25
C LEU A 2 -19.13 4.71 30.76
N PRO A 3 -18.35 5.49 29.98
CA PRO A 3 -18.61 5.67 28.55
C PRO A 3 -18.44 4.33 27.80
N PRO A 4 -19.14 4.14 26.66
CA PRO A 4 -19.00 2.93 25.85
C PRO A 4 -17.54 2.77 25.40
N GLU A 5 -17.08 1.53 25.47
CA GLU A 5 -15.72 1.09 25.15
C GLU A 5 -15.27 1.64 23.78
N VAL A 6 -14.28 2.52 23.81
CA VAL A 6 -13.58 2.97 22.61
C VAL A 6 -12.85 1.75 22.08
N ILE A 7 -13.33 1.16 21.00
CA ILE A 7 -12.62 0.10 20.30
C ILE A 7 -11.27 0.68 19.90
N PRO A 8 -10.13 0.13 20.36
CA PRO A 8 -8.83 0.62 19.91
C PRO A 8 -8.74 0.35 18.42
N VAL A 9 -8.62 1.41 17.62
CA VAL A 9 -8.14 1.27 16.24
C VAL A 9 -6.81 0.54 16.36
N SER A 10 -6.67 -0.63 15.72
CA SER A 10 -5.41 -1.35 15.77
C SER A 10 -4.33 -0.43 15.22
N GLU A 11 -3.41 0.00 16.08
CA GLU A 11 -2.25 0.79 15.69
C GLU A 11 -1.37 -0.06 14.76
N PHE A 12 -1.62 0.03 13.46
CA PHE A 12 -0.60 -0.38 12.50
C PHE A 12 0.55 0.63 12.61
N THR A 13 1.56 0.31 13.42
CA THR A 13 2.69 1.22 13.69
C THR A 13 3.62 1.36 12.47
N VAL A 14 3.51 0.47 11.48
CA VAL A 14 4.38 0.42 10.30
C VAL A 14 3.53 0.33 9.03
N ALA A 15 3.77 1.27 8.11
CA ALA A 15 3.23 1.25 6.76
C ALA A 15 4.34 0.93 5.76
N SER A 16 4.01 0.14 4.75
CA SER A 16 4.80 0.06 3.52
C SER A 16 4.23 1.04 2.51
N VAL A 17 5.11 1.60 1.69
CA VAL A 17 4.74 2.48 0.59
C VAL A 17 5.27 1.88 -0.71
N ILE A 18 4.44 1.87 -1.74
CA ILE A 18 4.84 1.55 -3.11
C ILE A 18 4.53 2.73 -4.04
N GLU A 19 5.37 2.92 -5.04
CA GLU A 19 5.16 3.89 -6.12
C GLU A 19 4.49 3.19 -7.31
N VAL A 20 3.43 3.81 -7.82
CA VAL A 20 2.68 3.31 -8.98
C VAL A 20 2.23 4.47 -9.85
N ILE A 21 2.13 4.21 -11.16
CA ILE A 21 1.64 5.18 -12.13
C ILE A 21 0.30 4.69 -12.67
N GLY A 22 -0.75 5.49 -12.46
CA GLY A 22 -2.05 5.32 -13.09
C GLY A 22 -2.18 6.13 -14.36
N GLU A 23 -3.01 5.66 -15.30
CA GLU A 23 -3.37 6.41 -16.50
C GLU A 23 -4.89 6.46 -16.67
N SER A 24 -5.37 7.55 -17.28
CA SER A 24 -6.76 7.70 -17.70
C SER A 24 -6.87 8.60 -18.92
N THR A 25 -7.91 8.41 -19.74
CA THR A 25 -8.27 9.35 -20.80
C THR A 25 -9.20 10.47 -20.31
N GLU A 26 -9.69 10.39 -19.07
CA GLU A 26 -10.71 11.29 -18.55
C GLU A 26 -10.14 12.41 -17.68
N SER A 27 -9.42 12.07 -16.61
CA SER A 27 -8.80 13.06 -15.71
C SER A 27 -7.66 12.45 -14.88
N TRP A 28 -6.94 13.29 -14.13
CA TRP A 28 -5.94 12.81 -13.17
C TRP A 28 -6.57 12.11 -11.96
N GLU A 29 -7.74 12.55 -11.50
CA GLU A 29 -8.48 11.89 -10.42
C GLU A 29 -8.85 10.44 -10.81
N ASP A 30 -9.32 10.25 -12.05
CA ASP A 30 -9.59 8.90 -12.56
C ASP A 30 -8.31 8.06 -12.69
N ALA A 31 -7.19 8.68 -13.11
CA ALA A 31 -5.89 8.01 -13.15
C ALA A 31 -5.43 7.54 -11.75
N VAL A 32 -5.64 8.35 -10.70
CA VAL A 32 -5.36 7.95 -9.31
C VAL A 32 -6.24 6.78 -8.90
N ASN A 33 -7.54 6.83 -9.17
CA ASN A 33 -8.47 5.74 -8.86
C ASN A 33 -8.07 4.44 -9.55
N ASN A 34 -7.73 4.50 -10.85
CA ASN A 34 -7.27 3.35 -11.62
C ASN A 34 -6.02 2.70 -11.01
N ALA A 35 -5.05 3.52 -10.54
CA ALA A 35 -3.85 3.00 -9.88
C ALA A 35 -4.18 2.31 -8.54
N VAL A 36 -5.04 2.92 -7.72
CA VAL A 36 -5.46 2.35 -6.43
C VAL A 36 -6.23 1.04 -6.63
N GLU A 37 -7.17 0.99 -7.57
CA GLU A 37 -7.93 -0.22 -7.89
C GLU A 37 -7.03 -1.35 -8.39
N ALA A 38 -6.02 -1.02 -9.20
CA ALA A 38 -5.05 -2.01 -9.67
C ALA A 38 -4.20 -2.55 -8.51
N ALA A 39 -3.70 -1.67 -7.63
CA ALA A 39 -2.91 -2.06 -6.47
C ALA A 39 -3.73 -2.89 -5.46
N ALA A 40 -5.00 -2.55 -5.25
CA ALA A 40 -5.90 -3.25 -4.33
C ALA A 40 -6.16 -4.72 -4.70
N LYS A 41 -5.83 -5.14 -5.93
CA LYS A 41 -5.93 -6.55 -6.36
C LYS A 41 -4.84 -7.43 -5.74
N THR A 42 -3.71 -6.86 -5.32
CA THR A 42 -2.56 -7.61 -4.80
C THR A 42 -2.15 -7.17 -3.40
N VAL A 43 -2.42 -5.92 -3.04
CA VAL A 43 -2.06 -5.32 -1.76
C VAL A 43 -3.33 -5.04 -0.95
N GLN A 44 -3.37 -5.52 0.29
CA GLN A 44 -4.47 -5.30 1.22
C GLN A 44 -4.16 -4.15 2.18
N HIS A 45 -5.19 -3.64 2.85
CA HIS A 45 -5.06 -2.58 3.86
C HIS A 45 -4.43 -1.28 3.35
N ILE A 46 -4.78 -0.87 2.12
CA ILE A 46 -4.48 0.48 1.61
C ILE A 46 -5.18 1.51 2.49
N THR A 47 -4.43 2.51 2.96
CA THR A 47 -4.91 3.52 3.92
C THR A 47 -4.84 4.93 3.37
N GLY A 48 -3.98 5.18 2.37
CA GLY A 48 -3.81 6.52 1.83
C GLY A 48 -3.01 6.53 0.54
N VAL A 49 -3.10 7.67 -0.14
CA VAL A 49 -2.39 7.97 -1.38
C VAL A 49 -1.76 9.35 -1.27
N GLU A 50 -0.53 9.48 -1.72
CA GLU A 50 0.14 10.75 -1.95
C GLU A 50 0.42 10.90 -3.44
N VAL A 51 0.01 12.02 -4.03
CA VAL A 51 0.30 12.33 -5.44
C VAL A 51 1.67 12.98 -5.52
N LEU A 52 2.59 12.34 -6.24
CA LEU A 52 3.95 12.84 -6.44
C LEU A 52 4.01 13.79 -7.63
N ASN A 53 3.40 13.39 -8.74
CA ASN A 53 3.44 14.16 -9.97
C ASN A 53 2.23 13.85 -10.87
N LEU A 54 1.82 14.87 -11.63
CA LEU A 54 0.77 14.78 -12.62
C LEU A 54 1.35 15.12 -13.98
N THR A 55 1.27 14.17 -14.92
CA THR A 55 1.74 14.37 -16.30
C THR A 55 0.65 14.01 -17.29
N ALA A 56 0.87 14.35 -18.56
CA ALA A 56 -0.08 14.04 -19.61
C ALA A 56 0.62 13.80 -20.95
N THR A 57 0.08 12.88 -21.74
CA THR A 57 0.42 12.75 -23.17
C THR A 57 -0.37 13.80 -23.95
N VAL A 58 0.30 14.51 -24.84
CA VAL A 58 -0.32 15.49 -25.76
C VAL A 58 -0.22 14.99 -27.19
N GLU A 59 -1.37 14.90 -27.85
CA GLU A 59 -1.50 14.51 -29.25
C GLU A 59 -2.29 15.60 -29.99
N ASN A 60 -1.77 16.04 -31.14
CA ASN A 60 -2.42 17.07 -31.97
C ASN A 60 -2.76 18.36 -31.20
N GLY A 61 -1.89 18.75 -30.25
CA GLY A 61 -2.08 19.94 -29.42
C GLY A 61 -3.16 19.82 -28.35
N ARG A 62 -3.66 18.61 -28.07
CA ARG A 62 -4.63 18.33 -27.00
C ARG A 62 -4.12 17.20 -26.10
N VAL A 63 -4.48 17.27 -24.82
CA VAL A 63 -4.20 16.17 -23.89
C VAL A 63 -5.01 14.94 -24.32
N SER A 64 -4.33 13.80 -24.51
CA SER A 64 -4.94 12.51 -24.88
C SER A 64 -5.02 11.53 -23.72
N ARG A 65 -4.05 11.59 -22.79
CA ARG A 65 -4.01 10.78 -21.57
C ARG A 65 -3.43 11.54 -20.40
N TYR A 66 -4.05 11.39 -19.24
CA TYR A 66 -3.59 11.85 -17.95
C TYR A 66 -2.87 10.71 -17.24
N LYS A 67 -1.76 11.03 -16.57
CA LYS A 67 -0.99 10.07 -15.77
C LYS A 67 -0.76 10.64 -14.39
N ALA A 68 -1.06 9.85 -13.38
CA ALA A 68 -0.83 10.19 -11.98
C ALA A 68 0.23 9.25 -11.41
N ASP A 69 1.36 9.82 -11.02
CA ASP A 69 2.41 9.14 -10.28
C ASP A 69 2.14 9.29 -8.79
N ILE A 70 1.92 8.17 -8.10
CA ILE A 70 1.43 8.16 -6.73
C ILE A 70 2.19 7.18 -5.85
N HIS A 71 2.32 7.56 -4.58
CA HIS A 71 2.63 6.65 -3.50
C HIS A 71 1.35 6.09 -2.90
N ILE A 72 1.28 4.78 -2.74
CA ILE A 72 0.20 4.09 -2.02
C ILE A 72 0.76 3.57 -0.70
N ALA A 73 0.20 4.05 0.41
CA ALA A 73 0.52 3.60 1.75
C ALA A 73 -0.45 2.50 2.20
N PHE A 74 0.09 1.39 2.68
CA PHE A 74 -0.69 0.28 3.22
C PHE A 74 -0.06 -0.28 4.49
N ALA A 75 -0.91 -0.73 5.40
CA ALA A 75 -0.46 -1.30 6.66
C ALA A 75 0.27 -2.63 6.43
N VAL A 76 1.38 -2.83 7.13
CA VAL A 76 2.05 -4.13 7.15
C VAL A 76 1.47 -4.96 8.29
N ASP A 77 0.91 -6.12 7.95
CA ASP A 77 0.56 -7.11 8.96
C ASP A 77 1.82 -7.85 9.42
N ASP A 78 2.29 -7.52 10.62
CA ASP A 78 3.47 -8.12 11.24
C ASP A 78 3.24 -9.60 11.66
N SER A 79 1.99 -10.08 11.65
CA SER A 79 1.68 -11.49 11.94
C SER A 79 2.25 -12.46 10.89
N LEU A 80 2.47 -12.01 9.66
CA LEU A 80 3.07 -12.80 8.57
C LEU A 80 4.61 -12.85 8.60
N ARG A 81 5.28 -11.96 9.34
CA ARG A 81 6.75 -12.03 9.53
C ARG A 81 7.15 -13.12 10.51
N LYS A 82 6.32 -13.39 11.52
CA LYS A 82 6.62 -14.37 12.58
C LYS A 82 6.61 -15.84 12.14
N ILE A 83 5.95 -16.15 11.02
CA ILE A 83 5.87 -17.52 10.47
C ILE A 83 7.09 -17.93 9.62
N LYS A 84 8.08 -17.04 9.44
CA LYS A 84 9.25 -17.28 8.58
C LYS A 84 10.55 -17.63 9.30
N GLU A 85 10.54 -17.80 10.62
CA GLU A 85 11.68 -18.42 11.32
C GLU A 85 11.58 -19.96 11.20
N PRO A 86 12.44 -20.65 10.43
CA PRO A 86 12.52 -22.09 10.52
C PRO A 86 13.06 -22.45 11.91
N ALA A 87 12.37 -23.36 12.59
CA ALA A 87 12.82 -23.94 13.84
C ALA A 87 14.17 -24.66 13.65
N LEU A 88 15.28 -23.96 13.82
CA LEU A 88 16.57 -24.57 14.14
C LEU A 88 16.64 -24.79 15.66
N SER A 89 15.72 -25.61 16.17
CA SER A 89 15.81 -26.22 17.49
C SER A 89 16.50 -27.58 17.32
N GLY A 90 17.83 -27.59 17.40
CA GLY A 90 18.58 -28.83 17.32
C GLY A 90 20.08 -28.69 17.50
N HIS A 91 20.55 -27.82 18.40
CA HIS A 91 21.92 -27.95 18.90
C HIS A 91 21.88 -28.70 20.23
N ALA A 92 22.09 -30.01 20.16
CA ALA A 92 22.33 -30.83 21.34
C ALA A 92 23.58 -30.30 22.06
N THR A 93 23.46 -29.99 23.35
CA THR A 93 24.62 -29.71 24.18
C THR A 93 25.41 -31.02 24.39
N PRO A 94 26.74 -31.04 24.16
CA PRO A 94 27.54 -32.18 24.57
C PRO A 94 27.56 -32.19 26.10
N LYS A 95 27.10 -33.29 26.71
CA LYS A 95 27.39 -33.55 28.12
C LYS A 95 28.85 -34.01 28.22
N TYR A 96 29.64 -33.29 29.00
CA TYR A 96 30.87 -33.81 29.60
C TYR A 96 30.53 -34.27 31.01
#